data_AF-A0A552WZW1-F1
#
_entry.id   AF-A0A552WZW1-F1
#
_cell.length_a   1.000
_cell.length_b   1.000
_cell.length_c   1.000
_cell.angle_alpha   90.00
_cell.angle_beta   90.00
_cell.angle_gamma   90.00
#
_symmetry.space_group_name_H-M   'P 1'
#
loop_
_entity.id
_entity.type
_entity.pdbx_description
1 polymer ?
#
loop_
_entity_poly.entity_id
_entity_poly.type
_entity_poly.pdbx_seq_one_letter_code
_entity_poly.pdbx_strand_id
1 'polypeptide(L)'
;MKLPLLLGLSLVISTVFAPSAALAGERCETESCRAQIERFQRYAQNGSFEAMLILAVAYANGEGVEQDIDKARQWMKESIRLRNPQAFHVKSSWRRHGVVFEQDIERADHFRDRAIELGFAPAMYEKAIDLLRENRDVDLALELISEAAEQGHPESMYAVARFYEEGVLGEPDLQAAGEIYKHLAVVGHSDARTRLRAIADEFEQQSEQGQTIARQLREYENMERIQVRALTGSLEDRLAQMNELLFKHFDNRPPTGSRFRRAHACGAANPGCRIIYQHGQDFVGHTLMEALGLDRY
;
A
#
# COMPACT_ATOMS: atom_id res chain seq x y z
N MET A 1 18.16 68.70 -46.39
CA MET A 1 18.27 67.89 -45.16
C MET A 1 16.89 67.35 -44.83
N LYS A 2 16.67 66.04 -45.01
CA LYS A 2 15.41 65.35 -44.70
C LYS A 2 15.62 64.53 -43.42
N LEU A 3 14.73 64.65 -42.44
CA LEU A 3 14.66 63.78 -41.27
C LEU A 3 13.20 63.32 -41.11
N PRO A 4 12.89 62.01 -41.14
CA PRO A 4 11.56 61.54 -40.78
C PRO A 4 11.53 60.92 -39.38
N LEU A 5 10.40 61.17 -38.71
CA LEU A 5 9.85 60.44 -37.56
C LEU A 5 9.75 58.93 -37.85
N LEU A 6 10.14 58.09 -36.88
CA LEU A 6 9.63 56.72 -36.67
C LEU A 6 9.57 56.46 -35.16
N LEU A 7 8.36 56.48 -34.58
CA LEU A 7 7.59 55.30 -34.16
C LEU A 7 8.03 54.74 -32.80
N GLY A 8 7.28 55.11 -31.77
CA GLY A 8 7.09 54.25 -30.60
C GLY A 8 6.14 53.11 -30.97
N LEU A 9 6.41 51.91 -30.45
CA LEU A 9 5.40 50.88 -30.30
C LEU A 9 5.70 50.05 -29.05
N SER A 10 4.64 49.83 -28.28
CA SER A 10 4.63 49.32 -26.92
C SER A 10 5.20 47.92 -26.77
N LEU A 11 6.03 47.74 -25.76
CA LEU A 11 6.42 46.45 -25.19
C LEU A 11 5.18 45.82 -24.51
N VAL A 12 4.43 44.98 -25.23
CA VAL A 12 3.42 44.11 -24.59
C VAL A 12 4.19 42.93 -24.01
N ILE A 13 4.48 43.00 -22.71
CA ILE A 13 4.99 41.86 -21.95
C ILE A 13 3.81 40.88 -21.82
N SER A 14 3.68 39.98 -22.79
CA SER A 14 2.83 38.80 -22.64
C SER A 14 3.48 37.93 -21.58
N THR A 15 3.02 38.02 -20.34
CA THR A 15 3.31 37.05 -19.31
C THR A 15 2.78 35.70 -19.79
N VAL A 16 3.67 34.87 -20.31
CA VAL A 16 3.37 33.46 -20.55
C VAL A 16 3.09 32.86 -19.18
N PHE A 17 1.80 32.68 -18.90
CA PHE A 17 1.31 31.87 -17.79
C PHE A 17 1.74 30.43 -18.12
N ALA A 18 2.91 30.03 -17.63
CA ALA A 18 3.30 28.62 -17.68
C ALA A 18 2.28 27.87 -16.81
N PRO A 19 1.46 26.97 -17.38
CA PRO A 19 0.62 26.12 -16.55
C PRO A 19 1.56 25.34 -15.63
N SER A 20 1.28 25.36 -14.32
CA SER A 20 1.95 24.52 -13.34
C SER A 20 2.19 23.15 -13.95
N ALA A 21 3.44 22.69 -13.93
CA ALA A 21 3.80 21.35 -14.36
C ALA A 21 2.90 20.35 -13.62
N ALA A 22 1.84 19.90 -14.31
CA ALA A 22 1.09 18.73 -13.90
C ALA A 22 2.13 17.61 -13.83
N LEU A 23 2.14 16.89 -12.71
CA LEU A 23 3.02 15.76 -12.42
C LEU A 23 2.85 14.70 -13.52
N ALA A 24 3.54 14.88 -14.65
CA ALA A 24 3.63 13.88 -15.69
C ALA A 24 4.52 12.76 -15.15
N GLY A 25 3.97 11.55 -15.07
CA GLY A 25 4.72 10.37 -14.64
C GLY A 25 6.03 10.21 -15.43
N GLU A 26 7.03 9.62 -14.78
CA GLU A 26 8.31 9.29 -15.39
C GLU A 26 8.06 8.42 -16.64
N ARG A 27 8.66 8.76 -17.78
CA ARG A 27 8.47 8.03 -19.05
C ARG A 27 9.54 6.96 -19.19
N CYS A 28 9.22 5.86 -19.89
CA CYS A 28 10.21 4.85 -20.23
C CYS A 28 11.18 5.35 -21.32
N GLU A 29 12.41 5.64 -20.92
CA GLU A 29 13.49 6.07 -21.81
C GLU A 29 14.28 4.88 -22.40
N THR A 30 14.32 3.75 -21.70
CA THR A 30 15.06 2.54 -22.10
C THR A 30 14.18 1.50 -22.80
N GLU A 31 14.76 0.67 -23.66
CA GLU A 31 14.08 -0.49 -24.26
C GLU A 31 13.64 -1.50 -23.20
N SER A 32 14.46 -1.70 -22.17
CA SER A 32 14.16 -2.57 -21.03
C SER A 32 12.89 -2.12 -20.30
N CYS A 33 12.76 -0.84 -19.97
CA CYS A 33 11.54 -0.29 -19.35
C CYS A 33 10.30 -0.49 -20.24
N ARG A 34 10.41 -0.25 -21.55
CA ARG A 34 9.29 -0.49 -22.48
C ARG A 34 8.89 -1.97 -22.55
N ALA A 35 9.87 -2.87 -22.57
CA ALA A 35 9.62 -4.31 -22.55
C ALA A 35 8.90 -4.77 -21.27
N GLN A 36 9.13 -4.11 -20.13
CA GLN A 36 8.38 -4.37 -18.90
C GLN A 36 6.90 -4.01 -19.04
N ILE A 37 6.58 -2.87 -19.67
CA ILE A 37 5.20 -2.45 -19.93
C ILE A 37 4.50 -3.41 -20.91
N GLU A 38 5.17 -3.78 -22.00
CA GLU A 38 4.63 -4.76 -22.96
C GLU A 38 4.34 -6.11 -22.30
N ARG A 39 5.17 -6.52 -21.34
CA ARG A 39 4.96 -7.75 -20.57
C ARG A 39 3.68 -7.64 -19.71
N PHE A 40 3.43 -6.52 -19.03
CA PHE A 40 2.16 -6.30 -18.34
C PHE A 40 0.96 -6.36 -19.27
N GLN A 41 1.06 -5.78 -20.48
CA GLN A 41 -0.01 -5.86 -21.48
C GLN A 41 -0.33 -7.31 -21.86
N ARG A 42 0.69 -8.15 -22.07
CA ARG A 42 0.50 -9.58 -22.34
C ARG A 42 -0.15 -10.30 -21.16
N TYR A 43 0.30 -10.06 -19.94
CA TYR A 43 -0.31 -10.66 -18.75
C TYR A 43 -1.78 -10.24 -18.58
N ALA A 44 -2.10 -8.97 -18.82
CA ALA A 44 -3.46 -8.46 -18.79
C ALA A 44 -4.34 -9.11 -19.86
N GLN A 45 -3.85 -9.24 -21.10
CA GLN A 45 -4.56 -9.95 -22.19
C GLN A 45 -4.80 -11.42 -21.85
N ASN A 46 -3.90 -12.05 -21.10
CA ASN A 46 -4.04 -13.43 -20.62
C ASN A 46 -4.88 -13.55 -19.33
N GLY A 47 -5.50 -12.47 -18.86
CA GLY A 47 -6.44 -12.48 -17.75
C GLY A 47 -5.85 -12.20 -16.36
N SER A 48 -4.60 -11.72 -16.26
CA SER A 48 -4.06 -11.24 -14.98
C SER A 48 -4.76 -9.94 -14.58
N PHE A 49 -5.58 -10.01 -13.54
CA PHE A 49 -6.26 -8.83 -13.01
C PHE A 49 -5.30 -7.87 -12.30
N GLU A 50 -4.15 -8.37 -11.81
CA GLU A 50 -3.07 -7.57 -11.24
C GLU A 50 -2.39 -6.75 -12.33
N ALA A 51 -2.04 -7.37 -13.48
CA ALA A 51 -1.48 -6.65 -14.61
C ALA A 51 -2.45 -5.59 -15.16
N MET A 52 -3.75 -5.89 -15.20
CA MET A 52 -4.77 -4.91 -15.55
C MET A 52 -4.77 -3.72 -14.58
N LEU A 53 -4.66 -3.96 -13.27
CA LEU A 53 -4.57 -2.87 -12.29
C LEU A 53 -3.31 -2.02 -12.49
N ILE A 54 -2.16 -2.65 -12.70
CA ILE A 54 -0.89 -1.97 -12.96
C ILE A 54 -1.01 -1.06 -14.18
N LEU A 55 -1.55 -1.58 -15.29
CA LEU A 55 -1.77 -0.79 -16.50
C LEU A 55 -2.77 0.35 -16.25
N ALA A 56 -3.82 0.11 -15.47
CA ALA A 56 -4.79 1.15 -15.13
C ALA A 56 -4.11 2.34 -14.42
N VAL A 57 -3.26 2.06 -13.43
CA VAL A 57 -2.49 3.08 -12.69
C VAL A 57 -1.44 3.74 -13.59
N ALA A 58 -0.70 2.96 -14.37
CA ALA A 58 0.31 3.46 -15.30
C ALA A 58 -0.29 4.47 -16.30
N TYR A 59 -1.43 4.13 -16.92
CA TYR A 59 -2.14 5.04 -17.83
C TYR A 59 -2.76 6.24 -17.11
N ALA A 60 -3.21 6.10 -15.86
CA ALA A 60 -3.75 7.21 -15.09
C ALA A 60 -2.67 8.25 -14.74
N ASN A 61 -1.46 7.80 -14.39
CA ASN A 61 -0.36 8.65 -13.95
C ASN A 61 0.59 9.05 -15.09
N GLY A 62 0.55 8.36 -16.23
CA GLY A 62 1.56 8.47 -17.28
C GLY A 62 2.91 7.86 -16.88
N GLU A 63 2.94 6.89 -15.97
CA GLU A 63 4.16 6.20 -15.54
C GLU A 63 4.51 5.10 -16.54
N GLY A 64 5.64 5.26 -17.25
CA GLY A 64 6.13 4.31 -18.26
C GLY A 64 5.35 4.31 -19.58
N VAL A 65 4.21 4.98 -19.63
CA VAL A 65 3.33 5.13 -20.81
C VAL A 65 2.86 6.58 -20.94
N GLU A 66 2.36 6.95 -22.12
CA GLU A 66 1.63 8.21 -22.24
C GLU A 66 0.34 8.15 -21.42
N GLN A 67 0.05 9.23 -20.68
CA GLN A 67 -1.15 9.32 -19.85
C GLN A 67 -2.40 9.22 -20.74
N ASP A 68 -3.31 8.32 -20.37
CA ASP A 68 -4.53 8.03 -21.10
C ASP A 68 -5.63 7.59 -20.13
N ILE A 69 -6.46 8.56 -19.72
CA ILE A 69 -7.50 8.36 -18.71
C ILE A 69 -8.55 7.34 -19.15
N ASP A 70 -8.84 7.26 -20.45
CA ASP A 70 -9.86 6.32 -20.94
C ASP A 70 -9.33 4.88 -20.94
N LYS A 71 -8.06 4.66 -21.31
CA LYS A 71 -7.41 3.35 -21.12
C LYS A 71 -7.30 2.98 -19.65
N ALA A 72 -6.97 3.94 -18.78
CA ALA A 72 -6.92 3.70 -17.34
C ALA A 72 -8.28 3.18 -16.81
N ARG A 73 -9.37 3.83 -17.21
CA ARG A 73 -10.75 3.42 -16.85
C ARG A 73 -11.11 2.05 -17.42
N GLN A 74 -10.71 1.75 -18.65
CA GLN A 74 -10.97 0.45 -19.28
C GLN A 74 -10.27 -0.68 -18.52
N TRP A 75 -8.97 -0.55 -18.25
CA TRP A 75 -8.23 -1.58 -17.52
C TRP A 75 -8.71 -1.74 -16.07
N MET A 76 -9.04 -0.64 -15.40
CA MET A 76 -9.64 -0.67 -14.07
C MET A 76 -10.97 -1.44 -14.07
N LYS A 77 -11.82 -1.21 -15.08
CA LYS A 77 -13.10 -1.93 -15.23
C LYS A 77 -12.89 -3.43 -15.39
N GLU A 78 -11.93 -3.85 -16.21
CA GLU A 78 -11.63 -5.28 -16.40
C GLU A 78 -11.05 -5.94 -15.14
N SER A 79 -10.15 -5.25 -14.42
CA SER A 79 -9.61 -5.74 -13.15
C SER A 79 -10.72 -5.95 -12.10
N ILE A 80 -11.64 -4.99 -11.98
CA ILE A 80 -12.81 -5.09 -11.09
C ILE A 80 -13.77 -6.19 -11.53
N ARG A 81 -13.99 -6.37 -12.84
CA ARG A 81 -14.83 -7.46 -13.37
C ARG A 81 -14.31 -8.83 -12.95
N LEU A 82 -13.00 -8.97 -12.82
CA LEU A 82 -12.34 -10.19 -12.33
C LEU A 82 -12.24 -10.27 -10.80
N ARG A 83 -12.94 -9.38 -10.08
CA ARG A 83 -13.00 -9.30 -8.61
C ARG A 83 -11.64 -9.06 -7.94
N ASN A 84 -10.78 -8.22 -8.53
CA ASN A 84 -9.52 -7.83 -7.90
C ASN A 84 -9.79 -6.92 -6.66
N PRO A 85 -9.52 -7.37 -5.42
CA PRO A 85 -9.71 -6.56 -4.21
C PRO A 85 -8.92 -5.24 -4.24
N GLN A 86 -7.69 -5.27 -4.73
CA GLN A 86 -6.83 -4.10 -4.79
C GLN A 86 -7.36 -3.07 -5.80
N ALA A 87 -7.97 -3.52 -6.90
CA ALA A 87 -8.57 -2.61 -7.88
C ALA A 87 -9.81 -1.90 -7.31
N PHE A 88 -10.61 -2.59 -6.49
CA PHE A 88 -11.69 -1.97 -5.74
C PHE A 88 -11.17 -0.88 -4.80
N HIS A 89 -10.11 -1.16 -4.04
CA HIS A 89 -9.48 -0.20 -3.15
C HIS A 89 -8.90 1.02 -3.89
N VAL A 90 -8.13 0.81 -4.97
CA VAL A 90 -7.59 1.91 -5.78
C VAL A 90 -8.71 2.76 -6.39
N LYS A 91 -9.78 2.14 -6.89
CA LYS A 91 -10.94 2.89 -7.41
C LYS A 91 -11.65 3.70 -6.33
N SER A 92 -11.75 3.16 -5.11
CA SER A 92 -12.22 3.91 -3.96
C SER A 92 -11.38 5.17 -3.74
N SER A 93 -10.05 5.03 -3.69
CA SER A 93 -9.14 6.18 -3.55
C SER A 93 -9.29 7.19 -4.70
N TRP A 94 -9.38 6.73 -5.96
CA TRP A 94 -9.60 7.63 -7.10
C TRP A 94 -10.91 8.42 -7.00
N ARG A 95 -11.99 7.81 -6.50
CA ARG A 95 -13.28 8.46 -6.27
C ARG A 95 -13.25 9.40 -5.07
N ARG A 96 -12.52 9.05 -4.01
CA ARG A 96 -12.36 9.90 -2.83
C ARG A 96 -11.60 11.18 -3.14
N HIS A 97 -10.56 11.10 -3.98
CA HIS A 97 -9.66 12.22 -4.28
C HIS A 97 -9.95 12.93 -5.61
N GLY A 98 -10.88 12.42 -6.42
CA GLY A 98 -11.24 13.05 -7.68
C GLY A 98 -10.18 12.93 -8.79
N VAL A 99 -9.31 11.90 -8.76
CA VAL A 99 -8.12 11.80 -9.64
C VAL A 99 -8.50 11.45 -11.09
N VAL A 100 -9.11 10.27 -11.29
CA VAL A 100 -9.52 9.74 -12.61
C VAL A 100 -11.02 9.96 -12.86
N PHE A 101 -11.76 10.10 -11.79
CA PHE A 101 -13.21 10.28 -11.78
C PHE A 101 -13.56 11.50 -10.95
N GLU A 102 -14.74 12.07 -11.15
CA GLU A 102 -15.27 13.08 -10.23
C GLU A 102 -15.34 12.54 -8.80
N GLN A 103 -15.05 13.45 -7.85
CA GLN A 103 -15.07 13.15 -6.43
C GLN A 103 -16.46 12.71 -5.99
N ASP A 104 -16.52 11.57 -5.30
CA ASP A 104 -17.76 10.96 -4.85
C ASP A 104 -17.45 10.05 -3.66
N ILE A 105 -17.67 10.56 -2.45
CA ILE A 105 -17.30 9.88 -1.19
C ILE A 105 -18.15 8.63 -0.97
N GLU A 106 -19.46 8.70 -1.23
CA GLU A 106 -20.38 7.58 -1.07
C GLU A 106 -19.99 6.41 -1.99
N ARG A 107 -19.69 6.69 -3.26
CA ARG A 107 -19.18 5.65 -4.16
C ARG A 107 -17.78 5.18 -3.77
N ALA A 108 -16.94 6.05 -3.21
CA ALA A 108 -15.64 5.62 -2.70
C ALA A 108 -15.84 4.61 -1.56
N ASP A 109 -16.71 4.88 -0.60
CA ASP A 109 -17.01 3.96 0.50
C ASP A 109 -17.59 2.64 -0.01
N HIS A 110 -18.51 2.68 -0.97
CA HIS A 110 -19.01 1.47 -1.63
C HIS A 110 -17.86 0.60 -2.18
N PHE A 111 -16.92 1.18 -2.94
CA PHE A 111 -15.81 0.39 -3.50
C PHE A 111 -14.84 -0.10 -2.43
N ARG A 112 -14.64 0.65 -1.34
CA ARG A 112 -13.83 0.20 -0.20
C ARG A 112 -14.47 -0.99 0.49
N ASP A 113 -15.77 -0.95 0.74
CA ASP A 113 -16.52 -2.05 1.35
C ASP A 113 -16.45 -3.31 0.49
N ARG A 114 -16.52 -3.18 -0.84
CA ARG A 114 -16.31 -4.31 -1.75
C ARG A 114 -14.89 -4.88 -1.71
N ALA A 115 -13.87 -4.07 -1.42
CA ALA A 115 -12.51 -4.55 -1.19
C ALA A 115 -12.41 -5.32 0.13
N ILE A 116 -13.08 -4.83 1.19
CA ILE A 116 -13.15 -5.49 2.51
C ILE A 116 -13.85 -6.84 2.40
N GLU A 117 -15.02 -6.91 1.74
CA GLU A 117 -15.75 -8.16 1.49
C GLU A 117 -14.94 -9.22 0.72
N LEU A 118 -13.89 -8.79 0.01
CA LEU A 118 -12.96 -9.64 -0.71
C LEU A 118 -11.70 -9.99 0.09
N GLY A 119 -11.62 -9.59 1.36
CA GLY A 119 -10.48 -9.85 2.23
C GLY A 119 -9.28 -8.95 1.95
N PHE A 120 -9.48 -7.66 1.64
CA PHE A 120 -8.36 -6.75 1.42
C PHE A 120 -7.95 -6.03 2.71
N ALA A 121 -6.93 -6.55 3.39
CA ALA A 121 -6.46 -6.02 4.67
C ALA A 121 -6.15 -4.51 4.68
N PRO A 122 -5.53 -3.89 3.64
CA PRO A 122 -5.33 -2.43 3.66
C PRO A 122 -6.64 -1.63 3.69
N ALA A 123 -7.70 -2.10 3.00
CA ALA A 123 -9.00 -1.44 3.04
C ALA A 123 -9.69 -1.59 4.41
N MET A 124 -9.54 -2.75 5.06
CA MET A 124 -10.02 -2.99 6.43
C MET A 124 -9.36 -2.02 7.41
N TYR A 125 -8.03 -1.93 7.36
CA TYR A 125 -7.26 -1.00 8.19
C TYR A 125 -7.69 0.45 7.98
N GLU A 126 -7.74 0.93 6.74
CA GLU A 126 -8.16 2.32 6.46
C GLU A 126 -9.58 2.63 6.98
N LYS A 127 -10.54 1.71 6.79
CA LYS A 127 -11.89 1.89 7.32
C LYS A 127 -11.89 1.93 8.85
N ALA A 128 -11.13 1.06 9.50
CA ALA A 128 -11.01 1.06 10.95
C ALA A 128 -10.40 2.35 11.49
N ILE A 129 -9.37 2.90 10.84
CA ILE A 129 -8.78 4.18 11.23
C ILE A 129 -9.80 5.32 11.13
N ASP A 130 -10.59 5.37 10.05
CA ASP A 130 -11.63 6.40 9.90
C ASP A 130 -12.68 6.29 11.01
N LEU A 131 -13.15 5.07 11.31
CA LEU A 131 -14.10 4.80 12.39
C LEU A 131 -13.57 5.27 13.75
N LEU A 132 -12.31 4.96 14.08
CA LEU A 132 -11.68 5.38 15.33
C LEU A 132 -11.50 6.89 15.43
N ARG A 133 -11.03 7.54 14.35
CA ARG A 133 -10.88 9.01 14.31
C ARG A 133 -12.18 9.75 14.51
N GLU A 134 -13.28 9.19 14.00
CA GLU A 134 -14.62 9.73 14.17
C GLU A 134 -15.28 9.31 15.48
N ASN A 135 -14.61 8.46 16.28
CA ASN A 135 -15.15 7.81 17.48
C ASN A 135 -16.50 7.12 17.21
N ARG A 136 -16.56 6.36 16.11
CA ARG A 136 -17.74 5.65 15.62
C ARG A 136 -17.46 4.16 15.53
N ASP A 137 -18.45 3.36 15.90
CA ASP A 137 -18.43 1.89 15.76
C ASP A 137 -17.08 1.27 16.14
N VAL A 138 -16.57 1.62 17.34
CA VAL A 138 -15.23 1.23 17.81
C VAL A 138 -15.05 -0.29 17.78
N ASP A 139 -16.08 -1.06 18.17
CA ASP A 139 -16.05 -2.52 18.13
C ASP A 139 -15.77 -3.06 16.72
N LEU A 140 -16.43 -2.48 15.70
CA LEU A 140 -16.20 -2.84 14.30
C LEU A 140 -14.79 -2.47 13.85
N ALA A 141 -14.26 -1.33 14.32
CA ALA A 141 -12.90 -0.94 13.99
C ALA A 141 -11.86 -1.91 14.57
N LEU A 142 -12.05 -2.36 15.82
CA LEU A 142 -11.19 -3.36 16.45
C LEU A 142 -11.27 -4.72 15.72
N GLU A 143 -12.46 -5.13 15.29
CA GLU A 143 -12.67 -6.34 14.49
C GLU A 143 -11.90 -6.27 13.16
N LEU A 144 -12.07 -5.16 12.41
CA LEU A 144 -11.40 -4.95 11.12
C LEU A 144 -9.86 -4.89 11.26
N ILE A 145 -9.35 -4.28 12.33
CA ILE A 145 -7.91 -4.26 12.62
C ILE A 145 -7.42 -5.68 12.90
N SER A 146 -8.16 -6.44 13.70
CA SER A 146 -7.80 -7.82 14.06
C SER A 146 -7.79 -8.73 12.83
N GLU A 147 -8.82 -8.66 11.98
CA GLU A 147 -8.89 -9.44 10.74
C GLU A 147 -7.75 -9.08 9.77
N ALA A 148 -7.45 -7.78 9.62
CA ALA A 148 -6.32 -7.34 8.80
C ALA A 148 -4.97 -7.80 9.35
N ALA A 149 -4.81 -7.84 10.69
CA ALA A 149 -3.61 -8.34 11.35
C ALA A 149 -3.41 -9.85 11.12
N GLU A 150 -4.48 -10.64 11.21
CA GLU A 150 -4.46 -12.08 10.90
C GLU A 150 -4.04 -12.35 9.45
N GLN A 151 -4.35 -11.45 8.53
CA GLN A 151 -3.90 -11.50 7.14
C GLN A 151 -2.45 -11.02 6.94
N GLY A 152 -1.75 -10.63 8.01
CA GLY A 152 -0.35 -10.21 7.98
C GLY A 152 -0.14 -8.75 7.57
N HIS A 153 -1.17 -7.90 7.66
CA HIS A 153 -1.01 -6.47 7.41
C HIS A 153 -0.15 -5.82 8.51
N PRO A 154 1.05 -5.29 8.20
CA PRO A 154 2.01 -4.89 9.23
C PRO A 154 1.49 -3.83 10.21
N GLU A 155 0.77 -2.84 9.70
CA GLU A 155 0.20 -1.76 10.53
C GLU A 155 -0.90 -2.29 11.46
N SER A 156 -1.73 -3.21 10.95
CA SER A 156 -2.77 -3.84 11.76
C SER A 156 -2.17 -4.78 12.81
N MET A 157 -1.14 -5.53 12.46
CA MET A 157 -0.39 -6.34 13.43
C MET A 157 0.22 -5.46 14.52
N TYR A 158 0.80 -4.32 14.15
CA TYR A 158 1.35 -3.37 15.11
C TYR A 158 0.26 -2.82 16.06
N ALA A 159 -0.90 -2.47 15.49
CA ALA A 159 -2.07 -2.03 16.25
C ALA A 159 -2.56 -3.10 17.24
N VAL A 160 -2.72 -4.36 16.80
CA VAL A 160 -3.11 -5.48 17.67
C VAL A 160 -2.08 -5.73 18.77
N ALA A 161 -0.79 -5.61 18.48
CA ALA A 161 0.24 -5.71 19.51
C ALA A 161 0.10 -4.61 20.57
N ARG A 162 -0.20 -3.37 20.16
CA ARG A 162 -0.53 -2.29 21.11
C ARG A 162 -1.81 -2.56 21.90
N PHE A 163 -2.81 -3.17 21.28
CA PHE A 163 -4.04 -3.56 21.98
C PHE A 163 -3.78 -4.61 23.06
N TYR A 164 -2.84 -5.53 22.84
CA TYR A 164 -2.38 -6.46 23.86
C TYR A 164 -1.55 -5.79 24.97
N GLU A 165 -0.71 -4.80 24.64
CA GLU A 165 0.02 -4.01 25.66
C GLU A 165 -0.93 -3.26 26.60
N GLU A 166 -1.94 -2.58 26.04
CA GLU A 166 -2.84 -1.72 26.83
C GLU A 166 -4.06 -2.46 27.41
N GLY A 167 -4.30 -3.72 27.02
CA GLY A 167 -5.49 -4.47 27.44
C GLY A 167 -6.80 -3.98 26.78
N VAL A 168 -6.75 -3.54 25.52
CA VAL A 168 -7.94 -3.12 24.76
C VAL A 168 -8.83 -4.32 24.40
N LEU A 169 -8.20 -5.46 24.10
CA LEU A 169 -8.88 -6.70 23.70
C LEU A 169 -9.13 -7.66 24.88
N GLY A 170 -8.92 -7.22 26.12
CA GLY A 170 -9.01 -8.05 27.32
C GLY A 170 -7.95 -7.69 28.35
N GLU A 171 -7.53 -8.64 29.18
CA GLU A 171 -6.39 -8.42 30.08
C GLU A 171 -5.10 -8.20 29.27
N PRO A 172 -4.20 -7.29 29.70
CA PRO A 172 -2.93 -7.08 29.03
C PRO A 172 -2.13 -8.38 28.88
N ASP A 173 -1.62 -8.62 27.66
CA ASP A 173 -0.77 -9.77 27.32
C ASP A 173 0.51 -9.31 26.63
N LEU A 174 1.50 -8.94 27.44
CA LEU A 174 2.80 -8.49 26.96
C LEU A 174 3.57 -9.57 26.20
N GLN A 175 3.30 -10.85 26.49
CA GLN A 175 3.98 -11.94 25.79
C GLN A 175 3.45 -12.06 24.36
N ALA A 176 2.12 -12.03 24.18
CA ALA A 176 1.49 -11.99 22.86
C ALA A 176 1.93 -10.76 22.04
N ALA A 177 1.96 -9.58 22.68
CA ALA A 177 2.47 -8.35 22.05
C ALA A 177 3.93 -8.51 21.60
N GLY A 178 4.80 -9.05 22.46
CA GLY A 178 6.20 -9.32 22.18
C GLY A 178 6.42 -10.23 20.97
N GLU A 179 5.66 -11.31 20.84
CA GLU A 179 5.74 -12.22 19.68
C GLU A 179 5.35 -11.54 18.37
N ILE A 180 4.30 -10.70 18.38
CA ILE A 180 3.89 -9.94 17.19
C ILE A 180 4.98 -8.92 16.82
N TYR A 181 5.56 -8.20 17.80
CA TYR A 181 6.66 -7.29 17.51
C TYR A 181 7.91 -8.00 17.02
N LYS A 182 8.19 -9.21 17.50
CA LYS A 182 9.30 -10.05 17.00
C LYS A 182 9.11 -10.34 15.52
N HIS A 183 7.90 -10.72 15.10
CA HIS A 183 7.58 -10.89 13.69
C HIS A 183 7.79 -9.59 12.88
N LEU A 184 7.23 -8.48 13.36
CA LEU A 184 7.34 -7.17 12.70
C LEU A 184 8.79 -6.64 12.61
N ALA A 185 9.61 -6.92 13.63
CA ALA A 185 11.02 -6.56 13.68
C ALA A 185 11.87 -7.29 12.61
N VAL A 186 11.49 -8.52 12.25
CA VAL A 186 12.09 -9.30 11.16
C VAL A 186 11.67 -8.73 9.80
N VAL A 187 10.39 -8.41 9.63
CA VAL A 187 9.86 -7.77 8.41
C VAL A 187 10.39 -6.34 8.24
N GLY A 188 10.88 -5.73 9.33
CA GLY A 188 11.55 -4.44 9.33
C GLY A 188 10.61 -3.25 9.52
N HIS A 189 9.49 -3.44 10.22
CA HIS A 189 8.64 -2.36 10.70
C HIS A 189 9.44 -1.44 11.62
N SER A 190 9.33 -0.12 11.42
CA SER A 190 10.22 0.88 12.05
C SER A 190 10.18 0.82 13.58
N ASP A 191 8.97 0.72 14.14
CA ASP A 191 8.76 0.93 15.57
C ASP A 191 8.73 -0.37 16.37
N ALA A 192 8.64 -1.52 15.69
CA ALA A 192 8.45 -2.81 16.34
C ALA A 192 9.66 -3.22 17.18
N ARG A 193 10.89 -2.89 16.73
CA ARG A 193 12.11 -3.21 17.48
C ARG A 193 12.22 -2.45 18.79
N THR A 194 11.78 -1.19 18.79
CA THR A 194 11.81 -0.35 19.99
C THR A 194 10.83 -0.88 21.03
N ARG A 195 9.59 -1.20 20.60
CA ARG A 195 8.57 -1.79 21.48
C ARG A 195 8.97 -3.17 22.00
N LEU A 196 9.52 -4.03 21.13
CA LEU A 196 10.02 -5.35 21.52
C LEU A 196 11.12 -5.30 22.60
N ARG A 197 12.03 -4.32 22.51
CA ARG A 197 13.05 -4.11 23.55
C ARG A 197 12.42 -3.70 24.86
N ALA A 198 11.47 -2.76 24.83
CA ALA A 198 10.77 -2.30 26.04
C ALA A 198 10.07 -3.47 26.75
N ILE A 199 9.34 -4.31 26.00
CA ILE A 199 8.69 -5.51 26.55
C ILE A 199 9.72 -6.49 27.13
N ALA A 200 10.83 -6.75 26.43
CA ALA A 200 11.86 -7.65 26.92
C ALA A 200 12.53 -7.13 28.20
N ASP A 201 12.81 -5.82 28.28
CA ASP A 201 13.36 -5.16 29.46
C ASP A 201 12.39 -5.25 30.65
N GLU A 202 11.08 -5.15 30.40
CA GLU A 202 10.05 -5.29 31.43
C GLU A 202 10.00 -6.71 31.99
N PHE A 203 9.96 -7.73 31.13
CA PHE A 203 9.97 -9.13 31.58
C PHE A 203 11.23 -9.48 32.39
N GLU A 204 12.39 -8.94 32.00
CA GLU A 204 13.65 -9.17 32.69
C GLU A 204 13.65 -8.66 34.14
N GLN A 205 12.89 -7.60 34.42
CA GLN A 205 12.77 -6.99 35.75
C GLN A 205 11.78 -7.70 36.67
N GLN A 206 10.85 -8.49 36.14
CA GLN A 206 9.73 -9.05 36.91
C GLN A 206 10.08 -10.35 37.66
N SER A 207 10.81 -11.29 37.04
CA SER A 207 11.12 -12.59 37.65
C SER A 207 12.18 -13.41 36.87
N GLU A 208 12.70 -14.50 37.45
CA GLU A 208 13.54 -15.48 36.74
C GLU A 208 12.82 -16.12 35.53
N GLN A 209 11.50 -16.31 35.62
CA GLN A 209 10.70 -16.78 34.49
C GLN A 209 10.62 -15.71 33.39
N GLY A 210 10.44 -14.45 33.79
CA GLY A 210 10.48 -13.30 32.88
C GLY A 210 11.81 -13.14 32.16
N GLN A 211 12.94 -13.41 32.82
CA GLN A 211 14.26 -13.44 32.16
C GLN A 211 14.34 -14.48 31.03
N THR A 212 13.64 -15.61 31.18
CA THR A 212 13.59 -16.63 30.11
C THR A 212 12.80 -16.14 28.91
N ILE A 213 11.66 -15.48 29.14
CA ILE A 213 10.84 -14.87 28.09
C ILE A 213 11.62 -13.75 27.39
N ALA A 214 12.25 -12.85 28.16
CA ALA A 214 13.07 -11.77 27.63
C ALA A 214 14.18 -12.30 26.71
N ARG A 215 14.87 -13.38 27.11
CA ARG A 215 15.89 -14.03 26.27
C ARG A 215 15.31 -14.58 24.97
N GLN A 216 14.14 -15.21 24.99
CA GLN A 216 13.46 -15.70 23.77
C GLN A 216 13.02 -14.54 22.86
N LEU A 217 12.51 -13.47 23.47
CA LEU A 217 12.13 -12.27 22.75
C LEU A 217 13.34 -11.57 22.15
N ARG A 218 14.53 -11.61 22.76
CA ARG A 218 15.78 -11.01 22.23
C ARG A 218 16.50 -11.86 21.16
N GLU A 219 16.07 -13.08 20.87
CA GLU A 219 16.70 -13.93 19.84
C GLU A 219 16.81 -13.25 18.46
N TYR A 220 15.92 -12.28 18.15
CA TYR A 220 15.99 -11.50 16.91
C TYR A 220 17.14 -10.48 16.86
N GLU A 221 17.71 -10.06 17.99
CA GLU A 221 18.82 -9.09 17.99
C GLU A 221 20.08 -9.69 17.33
N ASN A 222 20.19 -11.02 17.34
CA ASN A 222 21.25 -11.77 16.67
C ASN A 222 20.96 -12.06 15.19
N MET A 223 19.78 -11.71 14.67
CA MET A 223 19.48 -11.86 13.24
C MET A 223 20.01 -10.65 12.47
N GLU A 224 21.11 -10.84 11.74
CA GLU A 224 21.56 -9.89 10.74
C GLU A 224 20.45 -9.70 9.68
N ARG A 225 19.92 -8.48 9.61
CA ARG A 225 19.02 -8.10 8.52
C ARG A 225 19.88 -7.91 7.28
N ILE A 226 19.85 -8.85 6.35
CA ILE A 226 20.18 -8.53 4.95
C ILE A 226 19.07 -7.60 4.47
N GLN A 227 19.29 -6.29 4.59
CA GLN A 227 18.46 -5.31 3.92
C GLN A 227 18.74 -5.43 2.42
N VAL A 228 17.94 -6.24 1.72
CA VAL A 228 17.77 -6.01 0.29
C VAL A 228 17.01 -4.69 0.20
N ARG A 229 17.75 -3.59 0.08
CA ARG A 229 17.18 -2.27 -0.22
C ARG A 229 16.52 -2.39 -1.59
N ALA A 230 15.22 -2.55 -1.60
CA ALA A 230 14.44 -1.87 -2.61
C ALA A 230 13.89 -0.59 -1.98
N LEU A 231 13.75 0.45 -2.81
CA LEU A 231 12.87 1.62 -2.64
C LEU A 231 13.53 3.00 -2.37
N THR A 232 14.46 3.39 -3.26
CA THR A 232 14.27 4.51 -4.20
C THR A 232 14.97 4.12 -5.49
N GLY A 233 14.27 3.37 -6.35
CA GLY A 233 14.79 2.91 -7.64
C GLY A 233 14.21 3.74 -8.77
N SER A 234 14.86 3.71 -9.93
CA SER A 234 14.28 4.22 -11.17
C SER A 234 12.90 3.61 -11.42
N LEU A 235 12.06 4.23 -12.26
CA LEU A 235 10.83 3.58 -12.74
C LEU A 235 11.09 2.16 -13.25
N GLU A 236 12.20 1.95 -13.95
CA GLU A 236 12.59 0.65 -14.48
C GLU A 236 12.74 -0.41 -13.39
N ASP A 237 13.40 -0.09 -12.27
CA ASP A 237 13.58 -1.02 -11.15
C ASP A 237 12.23 -1.41 -10.51
N ARG A 238 11.30 -0.45 -10.39
CA ARG A 238 9.96 -0.70 -9.86
C ARG A 238 9.18 -1.63 -10.79
N LEU A 239 9.17 -1.35 -12.09
CA LEU A 239 8.49 -2.18 -13.08
C LEU A 239 9.11 -3.59 -13.17
N ALA A 240 10.43 -3.72 -12.98
CA ALA A 240 11.13 -5.00 -12.98
C ALA A 240 10.72 -5.88 -11.81
N GLN A 241 10.70 -5.33 -10.59
CA GLN A 241 10.25 -6.04 -9.39
C GLN A 241 8.81 -6.53 -9.54
N MET A 242 7.92 -5.66 -10.03
CA MET A 242 6.53 -6.01 -10.27
C MET A 242 6.38 -7.11 -11.33
N ASN A 243 7.16 -7.06 -12.41
CA ASN A 243 7.16 -8.11 -13.43
C ASN A 243 7.69 -9.44 -12.90
N GLU A 244 8.70 -9.43 -12.02
CA GLU A 244 9.21 -10.67 -11.39
C GLU A 244 8.13 -11.35 -10.55
N LEU A 245 7.34 -10.57 -9.80
CA LEU A 245 6.23 -11.09 -8.99
C LEU A 245 5.15 -11.75 -9.86
N LEU A 246 4.81 -11.13 -11.00
CA LEU A 246 3.83 -11.69 -11.94
C LEU A 246 4.40 -12.87 -12.76
N PHE A 247 5.67 -12.84 -13.14
CA PHE A 247 6.33 -13.89 -13.92
C PHE A 247 6.20 -15.26 -13.24
N LYS A 248 6.42 -15.32 -11.91
CA LYS A 248 6.30 -16.55 -11.12
C LYS A 248 4.90 -17.18 -11.21
N HIS A 249 3.86 -16.38 -11.49
CA HIS A 249 2.47 -16.82 -11.56
C HIS A 249 2.02 -17.21 -12.98
N PHE A 250 2.51 -16.52 -14.02
CA PHE A 250 1.99 -16.63 -15.40
C PHE A 250 2.90 -17.36 -16.39
N ASP A 251 4.23 -17.27 -16.28
CA ASP A 251 5.16 -17.88 -17.26
C ASP A 251 5.71 -19.25 -16.80
N ASN A 252 5.64 -19.59 -15.51
CA ASN A 252 6.14 -20.87 -14.98
C ASN A 252 5.15 -22.06 -15.08
N ARG A 253 4.09 -21.98 -15.89
CA ARG A 253 3.14 -23.09 -16.06
C ARG A 253 3.29 -23.74 -17.45
N PRO A 254 3.46 -25.08 -17.53
CA PRO A 254 3.58 -25.76 -18.82
C PRO A 254 2.31 -25.56 -19.67
N PRO A 255 2.44 -25.54 -21.00
CA PRO A 255 1.34 -25.29 -21.94
C PRO A 255 0.47 -26.54 -22.09
N THR A 256 -0.21 -26.96 -21.03
CA THR A 256 -1.17 -28.05 -21.09
C THR A 256 -2.51 -27.60 -20.53
N GLY A 257 -3.32 -27.01 -21.42
CA GLY A 257 -4.76 -27.22 -21.61
C GLY A 257 -5.73 -27.31 -20.42
N SER A 258 -5.32 -26.96 -19.21
CA SER A 258 -6.14 -27.10 -18.02
C SER A 258 -6.84 -25.77 -17.73
N ARG A 259 -8.18 -25.83 -17.88
CA ARG A 259 -9.12 -24.75 -17.57
C ARG A 259 -8.69 -23.97 -16.33
N PHE A 260 -8.65 -22.65 -16.45
CA PHE A 260 -8.49 -21.69 -15.36
C PHE A 260 -9.25 -22.15 -14.11
N ARG A 261 -8.56 -22.79 -13.17
CA ARG A 261 -9.05 -22.85 -11.79
C ARG A 261 -8.81 -21.46 -11.23
N ARG A 262 -9.91 -20.82 -10.80
CA ARG A 262 -9.96 -19.50 -10.16
C ARG A 262 -8.68 -19.28 -9.36
N ALA A 263 -7.91 -18.26 -9.72
CA ALA A 263 -6.83 -17.79 -8.88
C ALA A 263 -7.42 -17.55 -7.48
N HIS A 264 -6.84 -18.17 -6.46
CA HIS A 264 -7.25 -17.93 -5.09
C HIS A 264 -7.08 -16.44 -4.79
N ALA A 265 -8.09 -15.85 -4.16
CA ALA A 265 -8.04 -14.50 -3.64
C ALA A 265 -6.83 -14.38 -2.70
N CYS A 266 -6.24 -13.19 -2.63
CA CYS A 266 -5.24 -12.85 -1.62
C CYS A 266 -5.73 -13.32 -0.24
N GLY A 267 -4.93 -14.15 0.43
CA GLY A 267 -5.27 -14.73 1.73
C GLY A 267 -4.26 -15.80 2.18
N ALA A 268 -3.80 -15.65 3.41
CA ALA A 268 -3.01 -16.54 4.29
C ALA A 268 -1.66 -17.13 3.81
N ALA A 269 -1.39 -17.30 2.50
CA ALA A 269 -0.23 -18.08 2.06
C ALA A 269 0.56 -17.52 0.85
N ASN A 270 0.27 -16.30 0.39
CA ASN A 270 0.99 -15.73 -0.76
C ASN A 270 1.59 -14.35 -0.45
N PRO A 271 2.92 -14.25 -0.25
CA PRO A 271 3.60 -12.96 -0.04
C PRO A 271 3.57 -12.05 -1.28
N GLY A 272 3.01 -12.51 -2.40
CA GLY A 272 2.88 -11.77 -3.67
C GLY A 272 1.84 -10.65 -3.69
N CYS A 273 1.00 -10.47 -2.67
CA CYS A 273 0.02 -9.38 -2.62
C CYS A 273 0.61 -8.06 -2.08
N ARG A 274 1.82 -7.71 -2.52
CA ARG A 274 2.45 -6.39 -2.27
C ARG A 274 2.70 -5.69 -3.59
N ILE A 275 1.66 -5.10 -4.16
CA ILE A 275 1.82 -3.91 -4.99
C ILE A 275 1.31 -2.75 -4.14
N ILE A 276 2.14 -2.30 -3.19
CA ILE A 276 1.84 -1.10 -2.41
C ILE A 276 2.38 0.08 -3.22
N TYR A 277 1.49 0.80 -3.92
CA TYR A 277 1.80 2.15 -4.37
C TYR A 277 1.65 3.07 -3.14
N GLN A 278 2.77 3.33 -2.46
CA GLN A 278 2.84 4.36 -1.43
C GLN A 278 2.69 5.72 -2.12
N HIS A 279 1.51 6.34 -2.04
CA HIS A 279 1.46 7.79 -1.97
C HIS A 279 1.85 8.16 -0.54
N GLY A 280 2.93 8.94 -0.40
CA GLY A 280 3.53 9.33 0.87
C GLY A 280 2.53 9.98 1.81
N GLN A 281 1.91 9.17 2.66
CA GLN A 281 1.33 9.62 3.90
C GLN A 281 2.09 8.93 5.02
N ASP A 282 2.65 9.78 5.87
CA ASP A 282 3.36 9.39 7.06
C ASP A 282 2.48 8.51 7.96
N PHE A 283 3.16 7.54 8.54
CA PHE A 283 2.70 6.51 9.45
C PHE A 283 1.80 7.05 10.59
N VAL A 284 0.71 6.34 10.88
CA VAL A 284 -0.40 6.76 11.78
C VAL A 284 -0.42 5.95 13.09
N GLY A 285 0.60 5.13 13.38
CA GLY A 285 0.61 4.29 14.59
C GLY A 285 0.43 5.06 15.91
N HIS A 286 0.93 6.30 15.98
CA HIS A 286 0.68 7.21 17.11
C HIS A 286 -0.77 7.71 17.17
N THR A 287 -1.37 8.01 16.01
CA THR A 287 -2.71 8.59 15.92
C THR A 287 -3.82 7.59 16.24
N LEU A 288 -3.54 6.29 16.17
CA LEU A 288 -4.47 5.23 16.56
C LEU A 288 -4.71 5.19 18.07
N MET A 289 -3.64 5.27 18.86
CA MET A 289 -3.73 5.21 20.33
C MET A 289 -4.29 6.51 20.90
N GLU A 290 -3.97 7.65 20.28
CA GLU A 290 -4.61 8.94 20.55
C GLU A 290 -6.13 8.87 20.32
N ALA A 291 -6.57 8.28 19.19
CA ALA A 291 -7.99 8.16 18.86
C ALA A 291 -8.76 7.26 19.85
N LEU A 292 -8.09 6.27 20.45
CA LEU A 292 -8.64 5.44 21.52
C LEU A 292 -8.51 6.06 22.92
N GLY A 293 -7.87 7.23 23.05
CA GLY A 293 -7.63 7.88 24.33
C GLY A 293 -6.62 7.15 25.24
N LEU A 294 -5.74 6.35 24.65
CA LEU A 294 -4.82 5.44 25.34
C LEU A 294 -3.37 5.93 25.34
N ASP A 295 -3.11 7.17 24.89
CA ASP A 295 -1.76 7.70 24.85
C ASP A 295 -1.26 8.01 26.27
N ARG A 296 -0.53 7.05 26.85
CA ARG A 296 0.30 7.25 28.04
C ARG A 296 1.77 7.25 27.63
N TYR A 297 2.24 8.45 27.29
CA TYR A 297 3.64 8.91 27.17
C TYR A 297 4.56 8.25 26.11
#